data_AF-A0A2L2YY59-F1
#
_entry.id   AF-A0A2L2YY59-F1
#
_cell.length_a   1.000
_cell.length_b   1.000
_cell.length_c   1.000
_cell.angle_alpha   90.00
_cell.angle_beta   90.00
_cell.angle_gamma   90.00
#
_symmetry.space_group_name_H-M   'P 1'
#
loop_
_entity.id
_entity.type
_entity.pdbx_description
1 polymer ?
#
loop_
_entity_poly.entity_id
_entity_poly.type
_entity_poly.pdbx_seq_one_letter_code
_entity_poly.pdbx_strand_id
1 'polypeptide(L)'
;GEQFPNKSSLEVHSQMHTGLPYPIGGLHSCNVCSKQFQSQASLRMHCLIHTGERPFKCEECGKSFTQKGNLKSHMKIHVKL
;
A
#
# COMPACT_ATOMS: atom_id res chain seq x y z
N GLY A 1 29.11 -18.12 22.29
CA GLY A 1 27.93 -18.36 21.45
C GLY A 1 26.93 -17.28 21.73
N GLU A 2 26.56 -16.49 20.74
CA GLU A 2 25.60 -15.39 20.89
C GLU A 2 24.20 -15.98 21.15
N GLN A 3 23.55 -15.54 22.23
CA GLN A 3 22.18 -15.94 22.55
C GLN A 3 21.21 -14.92 21.98
N PHE A 4 20.29 -15.39 21.14
CA PHE A 4 19.26 -14.54 20.53
C PHE A 4 17.93 -14.70 21.27
N PRO A 5 17.24 -13.60 21.59
CA PRO A 5 16.00 -13.64 22.38
C PRO A 5 14.81 -14.20 21.59
N ASN A 6 14.89 -14.35 20.26
CA ASN A 6 13.86 -14.98 19.44
C ASN A 6 14.43 -15.46 18.07
N LYS A 7 13.66 -16.31 17.39
CA LYS A 7 14.03 -16.90 16.08
C LYS A 7 14.18 -15.84 14.97
N SER A 8 13.39 -14.78 15.00
CA SER A 8 13.49 -13.67 14.04
C SER A 8 14.83 -12.94 14.14
N SER A 9 15.31 -12.68 15.37
CA SER A 9 16.62 -12.04 15.60
C SER A 9 17.79 -12.92 15.18
N LEU A 10 17.67 -14.25 15.35
CA LEU A 10 18.67 -15.19 14.86
C LEU A 10 18.68 -15.22 13.32
N GLU A 11 17.52 -15.21 12.66
CA GLU A 11 17.40 -15.23 11.21
C GLU A 11 18.01 -13.97 10.56
N VAL A 12 17.74 -12.79 11.12
CA VAL A 12 18.35 -11.52 10.71
C VAL A 12 19.87 -11.55 10.90
N HIS A 13 20.34 -12.04 12.05
CA HIS A 13 21.77 -12.15 12.34
C HIS A 13 22.48 -13.12 11.39
N SER A 14 21.91 -14.30 11.12
CA SER A 14 22.48 -15.28 10.20
C SER A 14 22.64 -14.73 8.77
N GLN A 15 21.71 -13.88 8.32
CA GLN A 15 21.76 -13.26 6.99
C GLN A 15 22.92 -12.28 6.83
N MET A 16 23.38 -11.63 7.91
CA MET A 16 24.52 -10.71 7.86
C MET A 16 25.86 -11.40 7.58
N HIS A 17 26.00 -12.69 7.91
CA HIS A 17 27.20 -13.48 7.58
C HIS A 17 27.22 -13.94 6.13
N THR A 18 26.07 -13.92 5.44
CA THR A 18 25.95 -14.44 4.06
C THR A 18 26.34 -13.44 2.97
N GLY A 19 26.54 -12.16 3.33
CA GLY A 19 26.84 -11.10 2.37
C GLY A 19 25.70 -10.78 1.37
N LEU A 20 24.53 -11.42 1.52
CA LEU A 20 23.35 -11.12 0.72
C LEU A 20 22.67 -9.86 1.26
N PRO A 21 22.28 -8.90 0.41
CA PRO A 21 21.52 -7.74 0.85
C PRO A 21 20.23 -8.21 1.51
N TYR A 22 19.98 -7.72 2.73
CA TYR A 22 18.75 -7.96 3.48
C TYR A 22 17.55 -7.80 2.54
N PRO A 23 16.63 -8.77 2.44
CA PRO A 23 15.37 -8.52 1.79
C PRO A 23 14.62 -7.50 2.64
N ILE A 24 14.78 -6.22 2.29
CA ILE A 24 13.97 -5.11 2.79
C ILE A 24 12.53 -5.60 2.67
N GLY A 25 11.86 -5.82 3.82
CA GLY A 25 10.62 -6.59 3.94
C GLY A 25 9.72 -6.47 2.71
N GLY A 26 9.39 -7.63 2.12
CA GLY A 26 8.90 -7.76 0.75
C GLY A 26 7.96 -6.65 0.29
N LEU A 27 8.50 -5.71 -0.50
CA LEU A 27 7.71 -4.67 -1.12
C LEU A 27 6.82 -5.29 -2.22
N HIS A 28 5.58 -4.80 -2.32
CA HIS A 28 4.65 -5.20 -3.35
C HIS A 28 4.88 -4.35 -4.59
N SER A 29 5.26 -4.96 -5.71
CA SER A 29 5.55 -4.26 -6.96
C SER A 29 4.33 -4.20 -7.88
N CYS A 30 4.14 -3.05 -8.52
CA CYS A 30 3.19 -2.88 -9.60
C CYS A 30 3.74 -3.51 -10.89
N ASN A 31 2.99 -4.42 -11.50
CA ASN A 31 3.38 -5.08 -12.75
C ASN A 31 3.27 -4.19 -14.00
N VAL A 32 2.60 -3.03 -13.89
CA VAL A 32 2.44 -2.07 -15.01
C VAL A 32 3.59 -1.06 -15.05
N CYS A 33 4.02 -0.53 -13.90
CA CYS A 33 5.00 0.56 -13.82
C CYS A 33 6.16 0.33 -12.85
N SER A 34 6.29 -0.87 -12.30
CA SER A 34 7.37 -1.31 -11.39
C SER A 34 7.51 -0.51 -10.09
N LYS A 35 6.56 0.38 -9.76
CA LYS A 35 6.51 1.07 -8.48
C LYS A 35 6.32 0.08 -7.34
N GLN A 36 7.03 0.31 -6.23
CA GLN A 36 7.01 -0.55 -5.06
C GLN A 36 6.20 0.09 -3.93
N PHE A 37 5.49 -0.75 -3.17
CA PHE A 37 4.63 -0.34 -2.08
C PHE A 37 4.89 -1.19 -0.85
N GLN A 38 4.81 -0.56 0.34
CA GLN A 38 5.01 -1.24 1.62
C GLN A 38 3.88 -2.20 1.98
N SER A 39 2.72 -2.10 1.31
CA SER A 39 1.58 -2.97 1.57
C SER A 39 0.84 -3.33 0.29
N GLN A 40 0.26 -4.53 0.27
CA GLN A 40 -0.61 -4.99 -0.81
C GLN A 40 -1.83 -4.07 -1.01
N ALA A 41 -2.36 -3.47 0.07
CA ALA A 41 -3.48 -2.55 -0.01
C ALA A 41 -3.11 -1.27 -0.77
N SER A 42 -1.93 -0.71 -0.48
CA SER A 42 -1.40 0.44 -1.20
C SER A 42 -1.15 0.12 -2.68
N LEU A 43 -0.63 -1.06 -2.99
CA LEU A 43 -0.48 -1.52 -4.37
C LEU A 43 -1.84 -1.64 -5.08
N ARG A 44 -2.84 -2.28 -4.46
CA ARG A 44 -4.19 -2.42 -5.04
C ARG A 44 -4.83 -1.05 -5.32
N MET A 45 -4.72 -0.12 -4.37
CA MET A 45 -5.22 1.24 -4.54
C MET A 45 -4.48 1.98 -5.66
N HIS A 46 -3.16 1.77 -5.77
CA HIS A 46 -2.38 2.31 -6.87
C HIS A 46 -2.86 1.77 -8.22
N CYS A 47 -3.14 0.47 -8.34
CA CYS A 47 -3.58 -0.13 -9.60
C CYS A 47 -4.88 0.47 -10.16
N LEU A 48 -5.72 1.10 -9.32
CA LEU A 48 -6.92 1.83 -9.77
C LEU A 48 -6.60 2.98 -10.73
N ILE A 49 -5.37 3.53 -10.70
CA ILE A 49 -4.98 4.57 -11.67
C ILE A 49 -4.79 3.99 -13.07
N HIS A 50 -4.42 2.72 -13.18
CA HIS A 50 -4.17 2.04 -14.46
C HIS A 50 -5.48 1.52 -15.06
N THR A 51 -6.36 0.97 -14.22
CA THR A 51 -7.69 0.50 -14.67
C THR A 51 -8.67 1.65 -14.89
N GLY A 52 -8.41 2.82 -14.29
CA GLY A 52 -9.35 3.94 -14.28
C GLY A 52 -10.55 3.73 -13.35
N GLU A 53 -10.59 2.61 -12.62
CA GLU A 53 -11.69 2.30 -11.70
C GLU A 53 -11.74 3.29 -10.55
N ARG A 54 -12.95 3.74 -10.23
CA ARG A 54 -13.24 4.66 -9.15
C ARG A 54 -14.43 4.13 -8.35
N PRO A 55 -14.20 3.20 -7.41
CA PRO A 55 -15.28 2.48 -6.72
C PRO A 55 -16.18 3.39 -5.88
N PHE A 56 -15.68 4.54 -5.46
CA PHE A 56 -16.38 5.42 -4.53
C PHE A 56 -17.10 6.51 -5.30
N LYS A 57 -18.36 6.24 -5.66
CA LYS A 57 -19.22 7.19 -6.39
C LYS A 57 -19.99 8.11 -5.44
N CYS A 58 -20.08 9.37 -5.81
CA CYS A 58 -20.98 10.35 -5.21
C CYS A 58 -22.38 10.14 -5.78
N GLU A 59 -23.34 9.85 -4.90
CA GLU A 59 -24.72 9.61 -5.33
C GLU A 59 -25.44 10.90 -5.74
N GLU A 60 -25.01 12.05 -5.20
CA GLU A 60 -25.64 13.34 -5.53
C GLU A 60 -25.25 13.89 -6.90
N CYS A 61 -23.97 13.79 -7.29
CA CYS A 61 -23.48 14.39 -8.53
C CYS A 61 -22.78 13.41 -9.49
N GLY A 62 -22.75 12.11 -9.15
CA GLY A 62 -22.16 11.07 -9.98
C GLY A 62 -20.63 11.04 -10.03
N LYS A 63 -19.92 12.03 -9.46
CA LYS A 63 -18.45 12.05 -9.42
C LYS A 63 -17.90 10.86 -8.65
N SER A 64 -16.89 10.20 -9.20
CA SER A 64 -16.30 8.99 -8.62
C SER A 64 -14.86 9.22 -8.17
N PHE A 65 -14.44 8.50 -7.13
CA PHE A 65 -13.14 8.64 -6.47
C PHE A 65 -12.48 7.27 -6.27
N THR A 66 -11.15 7.26 -6.20
CA THR A 66 -10.35 6.05 -5.92
C THR A 66 -10.26 5.73 -4.43
N GLN A 67 -10.57 6.69 -3.55
CA GLN A 67 -10.47 6.53 -2.10
C GLN A 67 -11.73 7.04 -1.38
N LYS A 68 -12.16 6.31 -0.35
CA LYS A 68 -13.29 6.68 0.52
C LYS A 68 -13.08 8.02 1.22
N GLY A 69 -11.85 8.33 1.65
CA GLY A 69 -11.51 9.61 2.28
C GLY A 69 -11.78 10.80 1.36
N ASN A 70 -11.46 10.66 0.07
CA ASN A 70 -11.70 11.69 -0.94
C ASN A 70 -13.20 11.89 -1.18
N LEU A 71 -13.98 10.81 -1.25
CA LEU A 71 -15.45 10.87 -1.32
C LEU A 71 -16.03 11.60 -0.09
N LYS A 72 -15.57 11.25 1.12
CA LYS A 72 -16.04 11.89 2.36
C LYS A 72 -15.71 13.38 2.39
N SER A 73 -14.52 13.78 1.97
CA SER A 73 -14.15 15.20 1.87
C SER A 73 -14.99 15.90 0.80
N HIS A 74 -15.26 15.23 -0.31
CA HIS A 74 -16.10 15.75 -1.37
C HIS A 74 -17.54 16.01 -0.90
N MET A 75 -18.15 15.13 -0.11
CA MET A 75 -19.53 15.33 0.38
C MET A 75 -19.73 16.63 1.16
N LYS A 76 -18.66 17.21 1.71
CA LYS A 76 -18.76 18.51 2.39
C LYS A 76 -19.21 19.64 1.48
N ILE A 77 -19.03 19.53 0.16
CA ILE A 77 -19.48 20.55 -0.80
C ILE A 77 -20.99 20.51 -1.04
N HIS A 78 -21.60 19.36 -0.74
CA HIS A 78 -23.02 19.07 -0.98
C HIS A 78 -23.89 19.38 0.24
N VAL A 79 -23.28 19.34 1.42
CA VAL A 79 -23.85 19.91 2.64
C VAL A 79 -23.83 21.44 2.48
N LYS A 80 -24.74 21.97 1.68
CA LYS A 80 -25.16 23.37 1.77
C LYS A 80 -26.00 23.48 3.05
N LEU A 81 -25.55 24.31 3.99
CA LEU A 81 -26.40 24.81 5.06
C LEU A 81 -27.61 25.55 4.46
#